data_AF-A0A1I8NM15-F1
#
_entry.id   AF-A0A1I8NM15-F1
#
_cell.length_a   1.000
_cell.length_b   1.000
_cell.length_c   1.000
_cell.angle_alpha   90.00
_cell.angle_beta   90.00
_cell.angle_gamma   90.00
#
_symmetry.space_group_name_H-M   'P 1'
#
loop_
_entity.id
_entity.type
_entity.pdbx_description
1 polymer ?
#
loop_
_entity_poly.entity_id
_entity_poly.type
_entity_poly.pdbx_seq_one_letter_code
_entity_poly.pdbx_strand_id
1 'polypeptide(L)'
;MNVQSLNLKISAVLAIACFALLPPECTSKMFTRCQLAKELLRHDFPRSYLSNWVCLVENESSRSTSKVMQLPNQSVSYGLFQINSKNWCRKGRKGGICNIKCEDFLNDEISDDSRCAMQIFNRHGFQAWPGWVNKCRGRSLPDVSRC
;
A
#
# COMPACT_ATOMS: atom_id res chain seq x y z
N MET A 1 0.73 56.70 21.71
CA MET A 1 0.22 56.51 23.09
C MET A 1 -0.94 55.53 23.05
N ASN A 2 -1.00 54.68 24.06
CA ASN A 2 -1.83 53.47 24.20
C ASN A 2 -3.12 53.76 24.99
N VAL A 3 -4.03 52.78 25.00
CA VAL A 3 -5.09 52.45 26.01
C VAL A 3 -6.54 52.96 25.82
N GLN A 4 -7.35 52.09 25.19
CA GLN A 4 -8.62 51.45 25.64
C GLN A 4 -9.70 52.16 26.48
N SER A 5 -10.97 51.96 26.08
CA SER A 5 -12.09 51.39 26.88
C SER A 5 -13.34 51.25 25.99
N LEU A 6 -13.71 50.07 25.45
CA LEU A 6 -14.52 48.94 25.97
C LEU A 6 -15.99 49.26 26.34
N ASN A 7 -16.93 48.59 25.62
CA ASN A 7 -18.28 48.05 25.98
C ASN A 7 -19.22 48.12 24.74
N LEU A 8 -20.14 47.21 24.37
CA LEU A 8 -20.50 45.83 24.75
C LEU A 8 -21.67 45.37 23.81
N LYS A 9 -21.54 44.22 23.10
CA LYS A 9 -22.57 43.35 22.44
C LYS A 9 -23.33 43.97 21.23
N ILE A 10 -23.65 43.33 20.11
CA ILE A 10 -24.39 42.08 19.80
C ILE A 10 -24.08 41.81 18.30
N SER A 11 -23.58 40.65 17.86
CA SER A 11 -24.42 39.56 17.36
C SER A 11 -23.56 38.34 17.10
N ALA A 12 -23.99 37.23 17.66
CA ALA A 12 -23.39 35.93 17.50
C ALA A 12 -23.50 35.41 16.06
N VAL A 13 -22.65 34.43 15.77
CA VAL A 13 -22.72 33.49 14.64
C VAL A 13 -22.13 34.00 13.33
N LEU A 14 -20.80 33.89 13.21
CA LEU A 14 -20.11 33.45 11.98
C LEU A 14 -18.70 32.96 12.35
N ALA A 15 -18.59 32.20 13.43
CA ALA A 15 -17.46 31.29 13.61
C ALA A 15 -17.74 30.05 12.73
N ILE A 16 -17.63 30.21 11.41
CA ILE A 16 -17.50 29.05 10.53
C ILE A 16 -16.15 28.46 10.88
N ALA A 17 -16.21 27.40 11.68
CA ALA A 17 -15.11 26.50 11.92
C ALA A 17 -14.54 26.11 10.56
N CYS A 18 -13.42 26.72 10.21
CA CYS A 18 -12.48 26.14 9.27
C CYS A 18 -11.92 24.91 9.97
N PHE A 19 -12.72 23.83 9.99
CA PHE A 19 -12.28 22.52 10.37
C PHE A 19 -11.25 22.18 9.30
N ALA A 20 -9.99 22.42 9.64
CA ALA A 20 -8.87 22.20 8.77
C ALA A 20 -9.04 20.80 8.16
N LEU A 21 -9.14 20.75 6.83
CA LEU A 21 -8.86 19.54 6.07
C LEU A 21 -7.39 19.23 6.34
N LEU A 22 -7.10 18.60 7.48
CA LEU A 22 -5.84 17.96 7.71
C LEU A 22 -5.70 16.96 6.55
N PRO A 23 -4.64 17.04 5.73
CA PRO A 23 -4.40 15.98 4.77
C PRO A 23 -4.40 14.67 5.56
N PRO A 24 -4.96 13.58 5.01
CA PRO A 24 -4.85 12.29 5.67
C PRO A 24 -3.39 12.09 6.03
N GLU A 25 -3.11 11.87 7.31
CA GLU A 25 -1.75 11.54 7.71
C GLU A 25 -1.35 10.36 6.84
N CYS A 26 -0.35 10.54 5.97
CA CYS A 26 0.26 9.44 5.22
C CYS A 26 1.02 8.57 6.22
N THR A 27 0.29 7.95 7.15
CA THR A 27 0.80 6.93 8.04
C THR A 27 1.02 5.71 7.17
N SER A 28 2.29 5.34 6.98
CA SER A 28 2.64 4.11 6.30
C SER A 28 2.21 2.93 7.16
N LYS A 29 1.23 2.13 6.72
CA LYS A 29 0.91 0.88 7.40
C LYS A 29 1.99 -0.15 7.17
N MET A 30 2.59 -0.60 8.29
CA MET A 30 3.45 -1.77 8.33
C MET A 30 2.71 -2.91 9.00
N PHE A 31 2.39 -3.97 8.25
CA PHE A 31 1.72 -5.13 8.80
C PHE A 31 2.68 -5.98 9.64
N THR A 32 2.20 -6.52 10.75
CA THR A 32 2.79 -7.73 11.32
C THR A 32 2.50 -8.94 10.42
N ARG A 33 3.25 -10.03 10.57
CA ARG A 33 3.06 -11.25 9.78
C ARG A 33 1.63 -11.78 9.81
N CYS A 34 1.03 -11.88 11.00
CA CYS A 34 -0.34 -12.39 11.12
C CYS A 34 -1.40 -11.40 10.66
N GLN A 35 -1.19 -10.10 10.85
CA GLN A 35 -2.10 -9.10 10.26
C GLN A 35 -2.07 -9.20 8.74
N LEU A 36 -0.88 -9.33 8.14
CA LEU A 36 -0.74 -9.54 6.69
C LEU A 36 -1.44 -10.83 6.24
N ALA A 37 -1.19 -11.96 6.90
CA ALA A 37 -1.82 -13.23 6.54
C ALA A 37 -3.35 -13.14 6.56
N LYS A 38 -3.92 -12.52 7.60
CA LYS A 38 -5.36 -12.29 7.70
C LYS A 38 -5.88 -11.35 6.62
N GLU A 39 -5.15 -10.29 6.33
CA GLU A 39 -5.54 -9.32 5.31
C GLU A 39 -5.55 -9.96 3.91
N LEU A 40 -4.52 -10.73 3.57
CA LEU A 40 -4.48 -11.48 2.30
C LEU A 40 -5.68 -12.43 2.17
N LEU A 41 -6.07 -13.13 3.24
CA LEU A 41 -7.25 -13.99 3.21
C LEU A 41 -8.57 -13.22 3.06
N ARG A 42 -8.67 -11.98 3.56
CA ARG A 42 -9.84 -11.12 3.34
C ARG A 42 -9.97 -10.66 1.89
N HIS A 43 -8.86 -10.62 1.15
CA HIS A 43 -8.81 -10.31 -0.28
C HIS A 43 -8.70 -11.56 -1.16
N ASP A 44 -9.25 -12.70 -0.67
CA ASP A 44 -9.41 -13.96 -1.40
C ASP A 44 -8.12 -14.60 -1.92
N PHE A 45 -6.97 -14.29 -1.31
CA PHE A 45 -5.74 -15.03 -1.61
C PHE A 45 -5.89 -16.50 -1.19
N PRO A 46 -5.52 -17.46 -2.04
CA PRO A 46 -5.71 -18.88 -1.76
C PRO A 46 -4.87 -19.33 -0.56
N ARG A 47 -5.52 -19.97 0.42
CA ARG A 47 -4.87 -20.51 1.63
C ARG A 47 -3.67 -21.40 1.32
N SER A 48 -3.73 -22.19 0.25
CA SER A 48 -2.64 -23.08 -0.19
C SER A 48 -1.35 -22.34 -0.55
N TYR A 49 -1.44 -21.06 -0.95
CA TYR A 49 -0.28 -20.24 -1.29
C TYR A 49 -0.01 -19.13 -0.26
N LEU A 50 -0.70 -19.10 0.87
CA LEU A 50 -0.62 -17.99 1.83
C LEU A 50 0.80 -17.76 2.34
N SER A 51 1.51 -18.82 2.74
CA SER A 51 2.91 -18.71 3.17
C SER A 51 3.85 -18.18 2.08
N ASN A 52 3.57 -18.46 0.80
CA ASN A 52 4.33 -17.91 -0.32
C ASN A 52 4.09 -16.40 -0.46
N TRP A 53 2.84 -15.96 -0.37
CA TRP A 53 2.48 -14.54 -0.42
C TRP A 53 3.07 -13.75 0.75
N VAL A 54 3.01 -14.29 1.96
CA VAL A 54 3.64 -13.68 3.13
C VAL A 54 5.16 -13.58 2.94
N CYS A 55 5.81 -14.65 2.47
CA CYS A 55 7.24 -14.61 2.17
C CYS A 55 7.60 -13.56 1.10
N LEU A 56 6.81 -13.48 0.03
CA LEU A 56 6.98 -12.50 -1.05
C LEU A 56 6.93 -11.08 -0.48
N VAL A 57 5.86 -10.74 0.24
CA VAL A 57 5.66 -9.38 0.78
C VAL A 57 6.74 -9.03 1.81
N GLU A 58 7.17 -9.96 2.65
CA GLU A 58 8.28 -9.75 3.60
C GLU A 58 9.60 -9.42 2.89
N ASN A 59 9.88 -10.05 1.74
CA ASN A 59 11.13 -9.85 1.00
C ASN A 59 11.09 -8.73 -0.05
N GLU A 60 9.90 -8.32 -0.49
CA GLU A 60 9.71 -7.23 -1.44
C GLU A 60 9.57 -5.89 -0.71
N SER A 61 8.62 -5.79 0.23
CA SER A 61 8.24 -4.52 0.85
C SER A 61 8.55 -4.43 2.34
N SER A 62 9.05 -5.50 2.96
CA SER A 62 9.12 -5.61 4.43
C SER A 62 7.75 -5.42 5.11
N ARG A 63 6.66 -5.73 4.39
CA ARG A 63 5.25 -5.59 4.81
C ARG A 63 4.75 -4.15 4.93
N SER A 64 5.41 -3.19 4.28
CA SER A 64 4.99 -1.79 4.24
C SER A 64 4.13 -1.52 3.00
N THR A 65 2.97 -0.89 3.18
CA THR A 65 2.07 -0.45 2.09
C THR A 65 2.63 0.73 1.31
N SER A 66 3.57 1.50 1.85
CA SER A 66 4.04 2.73 1.21
C SER A 66 5.46 2.62 0.63
N LYS A 67 6.00 1.41 0.47
CA LYS A 67 7.37 1.23 -0.02
C LYS A 67 7.46 1.54 -1.52
N VAL A 68 8.40 2.40 -1.87
CA VAL A 68 8.71 2.78 -3.27
C VAL A 68 10.16 2.45 -3.57
N MET A 69 10.42 1.78 -4.69
CA MET A 69 11.77 1.43 -5.12
C MET A 69 12.00 1.83 -6.58
N GLN A 70 12.97 2.71 -6.81
CA GLN A 70 13.46 3.05 -8.14
C GLN A 70 14.42 1.95 -8.61
N LEU A 71 14.19 1.40 -9.81
CA LEU A 71 15.03 0.36 -10.40
C LEU A 71 16.04 0.95 -11.42
N PRO A 72 17.14 0.23 -11.73
CA PRO A 72 18.16 0.69 -12.68
C PRO A 72 17.64 0.98 -14.10
N ASN A 73 16.57 0.29 -14.51
CA ASN A 73 15.91 0.50 -15.80
C ASN A 73 14.93 1.70 -15.81
N GLN A 74 15.03 2.59 -14.81
CA GLN A 74 14.19 3.77 -14.60
C GLN A 74 12.71 3.49 -14.28
N SER A 75 12.28 2.22 -14.28
CA SER A 75 10.96 1.86 -13.74
C SER A 75 10.94 1.94 -12.20
N VAL A 76 9.75 2.02 -11.64
CA VAL A 76 9.54 2.15 -10.19
C VAL A 76 8.59 1.06 -9.73
N SER A 77 8.90 0.42 -8.61
CA SER A 77 8.02 -0.54 -7.95
C SER A 77 7.33 0.10 -6.74
N TYR A 78 6.05 -0.22 -6.56
CA TYR A 78 5.17 0.44 -5.60
C TYR A 78 4.50 -0.56 -4.65
N GLY A 79 4.33 -0.11 -3.42
CA GLY A 79 3.38 -0.69 -2.49
C GLY A 79 3.79 -2.02 -1.90
N LEU A 80 2.80 -2.67 -1.28
CA LEU A 80 2.96 -3.89 -0.50
C LEU A 80 3.56 -5.04 -1.33
N PHE A 81 3.19 -5.13 -2.61
CA PHE A 81 3.62 -6.18 -3.54
C PHE A 81 4.71 -5.74 -4.52
N GLN A 82 5.26 -4.52 -4.37
CA GLN A 82 6.28 -3.96 -5.26
C GLN A 82 5.90 -4.04 -6.75
N ILE A 83 4.67 -3.64 -7.07
CA ILE A 83 4.11 -3.68 -8.44
C ILE A 83 4.82 -2.64 -9.32
N ASN A 84 5.35 -3.09 -10.46
CA ASN A 84 6.26 -2.29 -11.28
C ASN A 84 5.56 -1.44 -12.36
N SER A 85 5.93 -0.17 -12.47
CA SER A 85 5.37 0.81 -13.42
C SER A 85 5.76 0.61 -14.87
N LYS A 86 6.67 -0.32 -15.19
CA LYS A 86 7.02 -0.64 -16.58
C LYS A 86 5.80 -1.17 -17.34
N ASN A 87 5.00 -2.04 -16.70
CA ASN A 87 3.91 -2.75 -17.36
C ASN A 87 2.56 -2.65 -16.63
N TRP A 88 2.55 -2.56 -15.30
CA TRP A 88 1.35 -2.87 -14.51
C TRP A 88 0.54 -1.63 -14.13
N CYS A 89 1.20 -0.52 -13.84
CA CYS A 89 0.57 0.77 -13.53
C CYS A 89 1.25 1.91 -14.27
N ARG A 90 0.70 3.13 -14.20
CA ARG A 90 1.34 4.34 -14.73
C ARG A 90 1.49 5.41 -13.65
N LYS A 91 2.65 6.07 -13.59
CA LYS A 91 2.91 7.18 -12.66
C LYS A 91 2.06 8.40 -13.04
N GLY A 92 1.41 9.04 -12.06
CA GLY A 92 0.66 10.29 -12.23
C GLY A 92 -0.71 10.18 -12.91
N ARG A 93 -1.03 9.06 -13.57
CA ARG A 93 -2.31 8.82 -14.26
C ARG A 93 -2.63 7.34 -14.32
N LYS A 94 -3.90 6.97 -14.57
CA LYS A 94 -4.27 5.58 -14.81
C LYS A 94 -3.61 5.01 -16.07
N GLY A 95 -3.22 3.75 -16.02
CA GLY A 95 -2.67 3.03 -17.18
C GLY A 95 -1.97 1.75 -16.77
N GLY A 96 -1.22 1.15 -17.70
CA GLY A 96 -0.66 -0.19 -17.52
C GLY A 96 -1.73 -1.28 -17.60
N ILE A 97 -1.33 -2.53 -17.40
CA ILE A 97 -2.23 -3.69 -17.51
C ILE A 97 -3.32 -3.66 -16.44
N CYS A 98 -3.01 -3.18 -15.22
CA CYS A 98 -4.00 -3.05 -14.15
C CYS A 98 -4.85 -1.78 -14.27
N ASN A 99 -4.61 -0.94 -15.29
CA ASN A 99 -5.33 0.31 -15.57
C ASN A 99 -5.48 1.23 -14.33
N ILE A 100 -4.38 1.42 -13.60
CA ILE A 100 -4.38 2.13 -12.32
C ILE A 100 -3.21 3.11 -12.24
N LYS A 101 -3.38 4.15 -11.43
CA LYS A 101 -2.32 5.10 -11.11
C LYS A 101 -1.42 4.45 -10.06
N CYS A 102 -0.10 4.43 -10.30
CA CYS A 102 0.83 3.69 -9.43
C CYS A 102 0.81 4.17 -7.98
N GLU A 103 0.53 5.46 -7.76
CA GLU A 103 0.43 6.05 -6.43
C GLU A 103 -0.77 5.53 -5.62
N ASP A 104 -1.78 4.95 -6.28
CA ASP A 104 -2.94 4.37 -5.59
C ASP A 104 -2.50 3.13 -4.78
N PHE A 105 -1.45 2.41 -5.20
CA PHE A 105 -0.86 1.29 -4.45
C PHE A 105 -0.10 1.67 -3.17
N LEU A 106 -0.05 2.96 -2.81
CA LEU A 106 0.68 3.43 -1.63
C LEU A 106 -0.23 3.70 -0.43
N ASN A 107 -1.53 3.44 -0.58
CA ASN A 107 -2.51 3.63 0.48
C ASN A 107 -2.61 2.39 1.38
N ASP A 108 -3.30 2.50 2.53
CA ASP A 108 -3.36 1.45 3.54
C ASP A 108 -4.41 0.35 3.28
N GLU A 109 -5.36 0.65 2.41
CA GLU A 109 -6.33 -0.28 1.83
C GLU A 109 -5.64 -0.99 0.66
N ILE A 110 -5.79 -2.32 0.59
CA ILE A 110 -4.99 -3.12 -0.36
C ILE A 110 -5.86 -3.82 -1.40
N SER A 111 -7.12 -3.43 -1.60
CA SER A 111 -8.01 -4.11 -2.54
C SER A 111 -7.52 -4.00 -3.98
N ASP A 112 -7.06 -2.83 -4.40
CA ASP A 112 -6.51 -2.58 -5.72
C ASP A 112 -5.13 -3.22 -5.91
N ASP A 113 -4.25 -3.10 -4.92
CA ASP A 113 -2.99 -3.85 -4.82
C ASP A 113 -3.21 -5.35 -5.02
N SER A 114 -4.15 -5.92 -4.26
CA SER A 114 -4.48 -7.34 -4.23
C SER A 114 -4.97 -7.84 -5.58
N ARG A 115 -5.90 -7.11 -6.21
CA ARG A 115 -6.40 -7.44 -7.55
C ARG A 115 -5.28 -7.45 -8.59
N CYS A 116 -4.43 -6.43 -8.59
CA CYS A 116 -3.33 -6.35 -9.54
C CYS A 116 -2.27 -7.43 -9.28
N ALA A 117 -1.89 -7.67 -8.03
CA ALA A 117 -0.97 -8.74 -7.65
C ALA A 117 -1.48 -10.12 -8.08
N MET A 118 -2.78 -10.39 -7.90
CA MET A 118 -3.37 -11.64 -8.36
C MET A 118 -3.39 -11.77 -9.89
N GLN A 119 -3.61 -10.67 -10.61
CA GLN A 119 -3.49 -10.66 -12.07
C GLN A 119 -2.07 -10.98 -12.54
N ILE A 120 -1.04 -10.45 -11.86
CA ILE A 120 0.36 -10.77 -12.12
C ILE A 120 0.62 -12.25 -11.85
N PHE A 121 0.16 -12.76 -10.70
CA PHE A 121 0.32 -14.16 -10.33
C PHE A 121 -0.35 -15.10 -11.32
N ASN A 122 -1.57 -14.80 -11.77
CA ASN A 122 -2.27 -15.64 -12.76
C ASN A 122 -1.54 -15.68 -14.10
N ARG A 123 -0.79 -14.62 -14.45
CA ARG A 123 -0.07 -14.55 -15.73
C ARG A 123 1.33 -15.14 -15.67
N HIS A 124 2.03 -14.94 -14.55
CA HIS A 124 3.46 -15.22 -14.45
C HIS A 124 3.81 -16.14 -13.28
N GLY A 125 2.89 -16.37 -12.34
CA GLY A 125 3.18 -16.97 -11.05
C GLY A 125 4.12 -16.12 -10.21
N PHE A 126 4.63 -16.70 -9.11
CA PHE A 126 5.51 -15.99 -8.19
C PHE A 126 6.87 -15.56 -8.78
N GLN A 127 7.24 -16.06 -9.96
CA GLN A 127 8.52 -15.70 -10.60
C GLN A 127 8.57 -14.25 -11.08
N ALA A 128 7.45 -13.54 -11.11
CA ALA A 128 7.41 -12.11 -11.41
C ALA A 128 8.08 -11.24 -10.32
N TRP A 129 8.34 -11.80 -9.13
CA TRP A 129 8.89 -11.09 -7.97
C TRP A 129 10.30 -11.60 -7.64
N PRO A 130 11.36 -10.81 -7.93
CA PRO A 130 12.75 -11.20 -7.65
C PRO A 130 13.01 -11.52 -6.17
N GLY A 131 12.36 -10.80 -5.25
CA GLY A 131 12.44 -11.06 -3.82
C GLY A 131 11.96 -12.47 -3.48
N TRP A 132 10.81 -12.88 -4.01
CA TRP A 132 10.31 -14.24 -3.83
C TRP A 132 11.22 -15.28 -4.50
N VAL A 133 11.69 -15.04 -5.72
CA VAL A 133 12.58 -15.97 -6.44
C VAL A 133 13.84 -16.24 -5.63
N ASN A 134 14.46 -15.20 -5.07
CA ASN A 134 15.74 -15.32 -4.38
C ASN A 134 15.61 -15.84 -2.94
N LYS A 135 14.49 -15.54 -2.27
CA LYS A 135 14.34 -15.72 -0.81
C LYS A 135 13.27 -16.71 -0.38
N CYS A 136 12.39 -17.15 -1.28
CA CYS A 136 11.25 -18.02 -0.94
C CYS A 136 11.24 -19.33 -1.74
N ARG A 137 11.60 -19.31 -3.03
CA ARG A 137 11.57 -20.50 -3.88
C ARG A 137 12.47 -21.61 -3.34
N GLY A 138 11.89 -22.78 -3.09
CA GLY A 138 12.62 -23.98 -2.61
C GLY A 138 13.18 -23.85 -1.20
N ARG A 139 12.69 -22.90 -0.40
CA ARG A 139 13.12 -22.65 0.98
C ARG A 139 11.95 -22.86 1.94
N SER A 140 12.27 -23.01 3.22
CA SER A 140 11.26 -23.01 4.28
C SER A 140 10.52 -21.67 4.29
N LEU A 141 9.20 -21.74 4.15
CA LEU A 141 8.34 -20.56 4.14
C LEU A 141 7.93 -20.17 5.57
N PRO A 142 7.51 -18.91 5.79
CA PRO A 142 6.96 -18.49 7.08
C PRO A 142 5.77 -19.35 7.50
N ASP A 143 5.81 -19.83 8.75
CA ASP A 143 4.65 -20.47 9.37
C ASP A 143 3.60 -19.42 9.70
N VAL A 144 2.40 -19.62 9.15
CA VAL A 144 1.22 -18.77 9.35
C VAL A 144 0.04 -19.59 9.86
N SER A 145 0.24 -20.85 10.24
CA SER A 145 -0.81 -21.74 10.75
C SER A 145 -1.40 -21.29 12.08
N ARG A 146 -0.65 -20.47 12.84
CA ARG A 146 -1.05 -19.87 14.12
C ARG A 146 -1.56 -18.44 13.98
N CYS A 147 -1.64 -17.95 12.75
CA CYS A 147 -2.39 -16.75 12.40
C CYS A 147 -3.85 -17.17 12.14
#